data_AF-A0AAW0WT98-F1
#
_entry.id   AF-A0AAW0WT98-F1
#
_cell.length_a   1.000
_cell.length_b   1.000
_cell.length_c   1.000
_cell.angle_alpha   90.00
_cell.angle_beta   90.00
_cell.angle_gamma   90.00
#
_symmetry.space_group_name_H-M   'P 1'
#
loop_
_entity.id
_entity.type
_entity.pdbx_description
1 polymer ?
#
loop_
_entity_poly.entity_id
_entity_poly.type
_entity_poly.pdbx_seq_one_letter_code
_entity_poly.pdbx_strand_id
1 'polypeptide(L)'
;MCKSALQALGPHLGSDAMNAMFQNHLIPSGVLNYHQFITDLTKHMVTDLSDHMGFFIQATSTYFKSSEPSLRRAAALLIGNLVYHCQSNEELNVSSVSHGLLYLLRDPDPAVRTAAAIAIPLLYKYNDLL
;
A
#
# COMPACT_ATOMS: atom_id res chain seq x y z
N MET A 1 -5.36 -10.14 -9.45
CA MET A 1 -5.97 -8.80 -9.34
C MET A 1 -6.86 -8.57 -10.54
N CYS A 2 -8.11 -8.15 -10.34
CA CYS A 2 -9.07 -7.92 -11.43
C CYS A 2 -8.92 -6.47 -11.94
N LYS A 3 -8.18 -6.28 -13.04
CA LYS A 3 -7.92 -4.96 -13.62
C LYS A 3 -9.19 -4.21 -13.99
N SER A 4 -10.16 -4.92 -14.59
CA SER A 4 -11.44 -4.35 -14.98
C SER A 4 -12.27 -3.87 -13.79
N ALA A 5 -12.23 -4.57 -12.66
CA ALA A 5 -12.90 -4.12 -11.45
C ALA A 5 -12.31 -2.81 -10.92
N LEU A 6 -10.99 -2.66 -10.94
CA LEU A 6 -10.33 -1.41 -10.54
C LEU A 6 -10.62 -0.29 -11.55
N GLN A 7 -10.60 -0.55 -12.86
CA GLN A 7 -11.00 0.44 -13.87
C GLN A 7 -12.44 0.92 -13.68
N ALA A 8 -13.36 0.02 -13.33
CA ALA A 8 -14.75 0.36 -13.03
C ALA A 8 -14.89 1.17 -11.73
N LEU A 9 -13.99 0.98 -10.76
CA LEU A 9 -13.97 1.76 -9.52
C LEU A 9 -13.49 3.20 -9.73
N GLY A 10 -12.58 3.44 -10.69
CA GLY A 10 -11.92 4.73 -10.93
C GLY A 10 -12.87 5.95 -10.92
N PRO A 11 -13.97 5.94 -11.72
CA PRO A 11 -14.93 7.06 -11.77
C PRO A 11 -15.64 7.36 -10.44
N HIS A 12 -15.58 6.47 -9.45
CA HIS A 12 -16.24 6.61 -8.17
C HIS A 12 -15.31 7.04 -7.02
N LEU A 13 -14.02 7.20 -7.28
CA LEU A 13 -13.03 7.53 -6.25
C LEU A 13 -12.98 9.02 -5.87
N GLY A 14 -13.67 9.89 -6.62
CA GLY A 14 -13.61 11.34 -6.39
C GLY A 14 -12.27 11.98 -6.74
N SER A 15 -11.40 11.26 -7.47
CA SER A 15 -10.10 11.74 -7.95
C SER A 15 -9.93 11.47 -9.43
N ASP A 16 -9.84 12.54 -10.22
CA ASP A 16 -9.58 12.46 -11.65
C ASP A 16 -8.19 11.86 -11.94
N ALA A 17 -7.22 12.14 -11.07
CA ALA A 17 -5.86 11.64 -11.20
C ALA A 17 -5.80 10.11 -11.00
N MET A 18 -6.43 9.59 -9.95
CA MET A 18 -6.52 8.14 -9.73
C MET A 18 -7.33 7.45 -10.82
N ASN A 19 -8.43 8.06 -11.27
CA ASN A 19 -9.21 7.51 -12.37
C ASN A 19 -8.37 7.41 -13.65
N ALA A 20 -7.71 8.50 -14.06
CA ALA A 20 -6.84 8.50 -15.25
C ALA A 20 -5.73 7.45 -15.13
N MET A 21 -5.10 7.33 -13.97
CA MET A 21 -4.08 6.32 -13.70
C MET A 21 -4.64 4.89 -13.87
N PHE A 22 -5.83 4.60 -13.34
CA PHE A 22 -6.48 3.30 -13.49
C PHE A 22 -6.77 2.99 -14.96
N GLN A 23 -7.28 3.95 -15.73
CA GLN A 23 -7.55 3.74 -17.15
C GLN A 23 -6.27 3.48 -17.95
N ASN A 24 -5.17 4.17 -17.62
CA ASN A 24 -3.91 4.07 -18.36
C ASN A 24 -3.05 2.86 -17.98
N HIS A 25 -2.99 2.50 -16.70
CA HIS A 25 -2.07 1.46 -16.21
C HIS A 25 -2.69 0.05 -16.21
N LEU A 26 -4.02 -0.06 -16.14
CA LEU A 26 -4.71 -1.35 -15.99
C LEU A 26 -5.19 -1.93 -17.32
N ILE A 27 -4.32 -1.93 -18.33
CA ILE A 27 -4.62 -2.48 -19.66
C ILE A 27 -4.91 -3.99 -19.53
N PRO A 28 -6.09 -4.50 -19.96
CA PRO A 28 -6.49 -5.90 -19.75
C PRO A 28 -5.45 -6.92 -20.22
N SER A 29 -4.88 -6.73 -21.41
CA SER A 29 -3.90 -7.62 -22.04
C SER A 29 -2.44 -7.33 -21.67
N GLY A 30 -2.14 -6.23 -20.95
CA GLY A 30 -0.77 -5.85 -20.59
C GLY A 30 -0.22 -6.60 -19.37
N VAL A 31 1.10 -6.58 -19.16
CA VAL A 31 1.70 -6.99 -17.88
C VAL A 31 1.69 -5.77 -16.94
N LEU A 32 1.10 -5.92 -15.75
CA LEU A 32 1.10 -4.84 -14.76
C LEU A 32 2.40 -4.88 -13.95
N ASN A 33 3.19 -3.82 -14.00
CA ASN A 33 4.24 -3.60 -13.02
C ASN A 33 3.58 -3.19 -11.70
N TYR A 34 3.30 -4.19 -10.85
CA TYR A 34 2.57 -3.97 -9.60
C TYR A 34 3.28 -3.01 -8.65
N HIS A 35 4.61 -3.04 -8.61
CA HIS A 35 5.38 -2.15 -7.74
C HIS A 35 5.20 -0.69 -8.18
N GLN A 36 5.43 -0.39 -9.47
CA GLN A 36 5.23 0.95 -10.01
C GLN A 36 3.79 1.42 -9.84
N PHE A 37 2.82 0.55 -10.11
CA PHE A 37 1.41 0.85 -9.92
C PHE A 37 1.09 1.21 -8.46
N ILE A 38 1.57 0.45 -7.48
CA ILE A 38 1.29 0.77 -6.07
C ILE A 38 1.93 2.09 -5.67
N THR A 39 3.19 2.33 -6.04
CA THR A 39 3.88 3.58 -5.71
C THR A 39 3.16 4.80 -6.28
N ASP A 40 2.71 4.74 -7.54
CA ASP A 40 1.98 5.87 -8.14
C ASP A 40 0.57 6.04 -7.54
N LEU A 41 -0.13 4.95 -7.26
CA LEU A 41 -1.45 4.99 -6.64
C LEU A 41 -1.38 5.66 -5.27
N THR A 42 -0.39 5.31 -4.44
CA THR A 42 -0.27 5.86 -3.09
C THR A 42 0.02 7.36 -3.07
N LYS A 43 0.69 7.92 -4.09
CA LYS A 43 0.89 9.39 -4.19
C LYS A 43 -0.44 10.11 -4.32
N HIS A 44 -1.32 9.60 -5.18
CA HIS A 44 -2.65 10.16 -5.37
C HIS A 44 -3.56 9.91 -4.18
N MET A 45 -3.51 8.72 -3.57
CA MET A 45 -4.30 8.44 -2.36
C MET A 45 -3.99 9.42 -1.23
N VAL A 46 -2.71 9.67 -0.92
CA VAL A 46 -2.34 10.60 0.17
C VAL A 46 -2.76 12.04 -0.14
N THR A 47 -2.79 12.43 -1.42
CA THR A 47 -3.16 13.79 -1.84
C THR A 47 -4.68 13.98 -1.84
N ASP A 48 -5.41 13.05 -2.44
CA ASP A 48 -6.84 13.20 -2.73
C ASP A 48 -7.74 12.59 -1.65
N LEU A 49 -7.19 11.72 -0.79
CA LEU A 49 -7.92 11.01 0.27
C LEU A 49 -7.25 11.15 1.64
N SER A 50 -6.50 12.23 1.89
CA SER A 50 -5.69 12.45 3.11
C SER A 50 -6.44 12.13 4.42
N ASP A 51 -7.71 12.53 4.50
CA ASP A 51 -8.57 12.37 5.68
C ASP A 51 -8.87 10.91 6.03
N HIS A 52 -8.53 9.97 5.14
CA HIS A 52 -8.78 8.55 5.28
C HIS A 52 -7.50 7.71 5.43
N MET A 53 -6.31 8.32 5.47
CA MET A 53 -5.04 7.57 5.50
C MET A 53 -4.90 6.64 6.71
N GLY A 54 -5.26 7.11 7.90
CA GLY A 54 -5.28 6.28 9.12
C GLY A 54 -6.17 5.04 8.97
N PHE A 55 -7.36 5.21 8.38
CA PHE A 55 -8.27 4.11 8.09
C PHE A 55 -7.67 3.12 7.08
N PHE A 56 -7.09 3.58 5.97
CA PHE A 56 -6.49 2.70 4.98
C PHE A 56 -5.30 1.92 5.53
N ILE A 57 -4.44 2.54 6.33
CA ILE A 57 -3.30 1.87 6.97
C ILE A 57 -3.81 0.80 7.94
N GLN A 58 -4.79 1.11 8.77
CA GLN A 58 -5.37 0.15 9.72
C GLN A 58 -6.06 -1.02 8.99
N ALA A 59 -6.92 -0.72 8.02
CA ALA A 59 -7.64 -1.73 7.23
C ALA A 59 -6.66 -2.64 6.49
N THR A 60 -5.63 -2.06 5.85
CA THR A 60 -4.62 -2.84 5.13
C THR A 60 -3.79 -3.71 6.08
N SER A 61 -3.52 -3.26 7.30
CA SER A 61 -2.69 -4.00 8.27
C SER A 61 -3.34 -5.31 8.70
N THR A 62 -4.67 -5.41 8.65
CA THR A 62 -5.40 -6.65 8.95
C THR A 62 -5.01 -7.80 8.01
N TYR A 63 -4.59 -7.49 6.78
CA TYR A 63 -4.17 -8.49 5.80
C TYR A 63 -2.79 -9.10 6.10
N PHE A 64 -2.01 -8.58 7.04
CA PHE A 64 -0.75 -9.21 7.46
C PHE A 64 -0.96 -10.61 8.04
N LYS A 65 -2.17 -10.93 8.51
CA LYS A 65 -2.54 -12.26 9.04
C LYS A 65 -3.40 -13.09 8.06
N SER A 66 -3.57 -12.64 6.81
CA SER A 66 -4.34 -13.39 5.82
C SER A 66 -3.74 -14.77 5.58
N SER A 67 -4.58 -15.77 5.30
CA SER A 67 -4.11 -17.10 4.85
C SER A 67 -3.35 -17.01 3.52
N GLU A 68 -3.72 -16.04 2.67
CA GLU A 68 -3.18 -15.88 1.32
C GLU A 68 -1.86 -15.10 1.32
N PRO A 69 -0.72 -15.72 0.93
CA PRO A 69 0.57 -15.03 0.89
C PRO A 69 0.57 -13.82 -0.05
N SER A 70 -0.20 -13.90 -1.14
CA SER A 70 -0.34 -12.80 -2.11
C SER A 70 -0.94 -11.54 -1.48
N LEU A 71 -1.89 -11.69 -0.54
CA LEU A 71 -2.51 -10.58 0.19
C LEU A 71 -1.56 -10.02 1.24
N ARG A 72 -0.85 -10.87 2.00
CA ARG A 72 0.17 -10.42 2.96
C ARG A 72 1.25 -9.59 2.27
N ARG A 73 1.76 -10.07 1.13
CA ARG A 73 2.74 -9.39 0.29
C ARG A 73 2.23 -8.03 -0.22
N ALA A 74 1.02 -8.00 -0.76
CA ALA A 74 0.40 -6.77 -1.26
C ALA A 74 0.21 -5.73 -0.15
N ALA A 75 -0.26 -6.16 1.01
CA ALA A 75 -0.46 -5.30 2.18
C ALA A 75 0.84 -4.66 2.66
N ALA A 76 1.94 -5.43 2.72
CA ALA A 76 3.24 -4.92 3.14
C ALA A 76 3.73 -3.80 2.20
N LEU A 77 3.67 -4.02 0.88
CA LEU A 77 4.08 -3.03 -0.10
C LEU A 77 3.18 -1.78 -0.07
N LEU A 78 1.87 -1.96 0.04
CA LEU A 78 0.92 -0.85 0.06
C LEU A 78 1.12 0.03 1.29
N ILE A 79 1.20 -0.55 2.49
CA ILE A 79 1.40 0.22 3.72
C ILE A 79 2.74 0.96 3.72
N GLY A 80 3.82 0.31 3.32
CA GLY A 80 5.13 0.98 3.25
C GLY A 80 5.09 2.23 2.36
N ASN A 81 4.45 2.14 1.19
CA ASN A 81 4.30 3.29 0.29
C ASN A 81 3.32 4.35 0.82
N LEU A 82 2.21 3.96 1.46
CA LEU A 82 1.29 4.90 2.09
C LEU A 82 2.01 5.74 3.15
N VAL A 83 2.67 5.08 4.12
CA VAL A 83 3.39 5.77 5.20
C VAL A 83 4.52 6.65 4.65
N TYR A 84 5.24 6.21 3.61
CA TYR A 84 6.28 7.02 2.98
C TYR A 84 5.75 8.31 2.36
N HIS A 85 4.56 8.27 1.76
CA HIS A 85 3.96 9.43 1.11
C HIS A 85 3.21 10.34 2.07
N CYS A 86 2.72 9.83 3.21
CA CYS A 86 2.09 10.63 4.26
C CYS A 86 3.05 11.68 4.85
N GLN A 87 2.49 12.76 5.38
CA GLN A 87 3.27 13.81 6.04
C GLN A 87 3.53 13.45 7.52
N SER A 88 4.68 13.86 8.06
CA SER A 88 5.11 13.50 9.41
C SER A 88 4.24 14.04 10.55
N ASN A 89 3.34 14.98 10.24
CA ASN A 89 2.37 15.57 11.18
C ASN A 89 1.05 14.78 11.28
N GLU A 90 0.86 13.73 10.47
CA GLU A 90 -0.31 12.86 10.57
C GLU A 90 -0.16 11.89 11.75
N GLU A 91 -1.20 11.77 12.58
CA GLU A 91 -1.27 10.78 13.67
C GLU A 91 -1.45 9.36 13.11
N LEU A 92 -0.38 8.81 12.56
CA LEU A 92 -0.34 7.44 12.07
C LEU A 92 0.16 6.50 13.16
N ASN A 93 -0.47 5.33 13.30
CA ASN A 93 0.03 4.27 14.18
C ASN A 93 1.21 3.51 13.54
N VAL A 94 2.32 4.23 13.31
CA VAL A 94 3.52 3.68 12.65
C VAL A 94 4.15 2.57 13.49
N SER A 95 4.08 2.64 14.82
CA SER A 95 4.58 1.57 15.70
C SER A 95 3.89 0.23 15.41
N SER A 96 2.57 0.21 15.29
CA SER A 96 1.82 -1.01 14.95
C SER A 96 2.21 -1.54 13.55
N VAL A 97 2.36 -0.63 12.58
CA VAL A 97 2.83 -0.96 11.23
C VAL A 97 4.21 -1.61 11.26
N SER A 98 5.17 -1.01 11.97
CA SER A 98 6.53 -1.52 12.13
C SER A 98 6.54 -2.92 12.73
N HIS A 99 5.79 -3.16 13.81
CA HIS A 99 5.65 -4.49 14.39
C HIS A 99 5.06 -5.52 13.42
N GLY A 100 4.04 -5.12 12.66
CA GLY A 100 3.43 -5.96 11.63
C GLY A 100 4.41 -6.33 10.51
N LEU A 101 5.22 -5.38 10.04
CA LEU A 101 6.24 -5.64 9.02
C LEU A 101 7.39 -6.49 9.54
N LEU A 102 7.82 -6.28 10.80
CA LEU A 102 8.80 -7.14 11.46
C LEU A 102 8.28 -8.59 11.62
N TYR A 103 6.99 -8.77 11.89
CA TYR A 103 6.36 -10.08 11.88
C TYR A 103 6.45 -10.74 10.50
N LEU A 104 6.17 -9.99 9.42
CA LEU A 104 6.24 -10.49 8.04
C LEU A 104 7.67 -10.80 7.55
N LEU A 105 8.72 -10.25 8.16
CA LEU A 105 10.11 -10.68 7.86
C LEU A 105 10.36 -12.15 8.20
N ARG A 106 9.52 -12.76 9.03
CA ARG A 106 9.59 -14.18 9.42
C ARG A 106 8.55 -15.04 8.69
N ASP A 107 7.86 -14.49 7.69
CA ASP A 107 6.81 -15.21 6.94
C ASP A 107 7.40 -16.47 6.26
N PRO A 108 6.66 -17.59 6.20
CA PRO A 108 7.09 -18.78 5.47
C PRO A 108 7.35 -18.50 3.98
N ASP A 109 6.59 -17.59 3.37
CA ASP A 109 6.72 -17.26 1.96
C ASP A 109 7.86 -16.24 1.70
N PRO A 110 8.87 -16.57 0.86
CA PRO A 110 9.99 -15.68 0.58
C PRO A 110 9.60 -14.36 -0.10
N ALA A 111 8.52 -14.33 -0.89
CA ALA A 111 8.06 -13.12 -1.54
C ALA A 111 7.42 -12.15 -0.53
N VAL A 112 6.78 -12.69 0.52
CA VAL A 112 6.26 -11.87 1.64
C VAL A 112 7.42 -11.28 2.45
N ARG A 113 8.44 -12.07 2.79
CA ARG A 113 9.65 -11.57 3.48
C ARG A 113 10.34 -10.46 2.68
N THR A 114 10.45 -10.65 1.36
CA THR A 114 11.04 -9.64 0.46
C THR A 114 10.23 -8.36 0.45
N ALA A 115 8.90 -8.44 0.39
CA ALA A 115 8.03 -7.27 0.46
C ALA A 115 8.16 -6.52 1.80
N ALA A 116 8.24 -7.23 2.91
CA ALA A 116 8.48 -6.63 4.23
C ALA A 116 9.84 -5.91 4.28
N ALA A 117 10.90 -6.54 3.77
CA ALA A 117 12.23 -5.94 3.70
C ALA A 117 12.28 -4.68 2.82
N ILE A 118 11.49 -4.64 1.74
CA ILE A 118 11.34 -3.44 0.89
C ILE A 118 10.54 -2.34 1.61
N ALA A 119 9.52 -2.71 2.37
CA ALA A 119 8.61 -1.76 3.02
C ALA A 119 9.20 -1.10 4.27
N ILE A 120 10.02 -1.79 5.05
CA ILE A 120 10.56 -1.26 6.32
C ILE A 120 11.35 0.05 6.14
N PRO A 121 12.30 0.17 5.18
CA PRO A 121 13.03 1.42 4.97
C PRO A 121 12.15 2.62 4.61
N LEU A 122 10.94 2.38 4.08
CA LEU A 122 10.00 3.43 3.69
C LEU A 122 9.41 4.17 4.90
N LEU A 123 9.53 3.61 6.10
CA LEU A 123 9.05 4.21 7.34
C LEU A 123 10.04 5.21 7.97
N TYR A 124 11.21 5.44 7.36
CA TYR A 124 12.33 6.15 8.00
C TYR A 124 12.00 7.55 8.53
N LYS A 125 11.01 8.24 7.94
CA LYS A 125 10.53 9.56 8.38
C LYS A 125 9.96 9.57 9.80
N TYR A 126 9.64 8.39 10.34
CA TYR A 126 9.03 8.19 11.66
C TYR A 126 9.93 7.36 12.60
N ASN A 127 11.21 7.18 12.25
CA ASN A 127 12.15 6.37 13.04
C ASN A 127 12.56 6.98 14.39
N ASP A 128 12.24 8.26 14.65
CA ASP A 128 12.45 8.87 15.97
C ASP A 128 11.43 8.39 17.04
N LEU A 129 10.52 7.48 16.68
CA LEU A 129 9.45 6.93 17.53
C LEU A 129 9.63 5.43 17.89
N LEU A 130 10.77 4.83 17.56
CA LEU A 130 11.14 3.45 17.92
C LEU A 130 12.33 3.43 18.89
#